data_AF-A0A2J8AIU2-F1
#
_entry.id   AF-A0A2J8AIU2-F1
#
_cell.length_a   1.000
_cell.length_b   1.000
_cell.length_c   1.000
_cell.angle_alpha   90.00
_cell.angle_beta   90.00
_cell.angle_gamma   90.00
#
_symmetry.space_group_name_H-M   'P 1'
#
loop_
_entity.id
_entity.type
_entity.pdbx_description
1 polymer ?
#
loop_
_entity_poly.entity_id
_entity_poly.type
_entity_poly.pdbx_seq_one_letter_code
_entity_poly.pdbx_strand_id
1 'polypeptide(L)'
;MAMVPCAARVGVRSAGPGGRAALSTLRCLRPLRVLVLAVALLTVTVEGSRRVCGVLRNSKEVAQGCVVRGDGGGMKFVAGHAGEDCIASGTFLDSSFTSSNFGKLRVVTQLGHSDADQAFAAGYLEGYLTAARMYDHHYNLKTYFNTMLNETTSLEEALDWLEVQEKLSNEQMRQAPPSDPYWRLLALVQAQFEGLVEGYQARAREEARLLALRGSQQQQQQRHGGGEDTRRRSRRLAASSRTAAVSIGGGGGSDVTVGWLERRDIMFLNGNGDVYDIIDALEAGYGRNAAAAGSGNSSSDDGGDRLPSWAKLDDDPLRMALKLGLQGKCSALIKVTGDLGELLMGHSTHDSFTAMTRIYKHYDFGGLADAAVVAKQVSFSSYPGELFSDDDFYLLSSGLVVLETTNHIYQGDIFRALRQDDVVLSWQRIRLANWMAGSGEEWIELFSRHNSGTYNNQPSVGNLLSDALPPPIVLCPLPAADLGAEKSVSIQGANPDAILTQLQSLIKAGEAMPKSGE
;
A
#
# COMPACT_ATOMS: atom_id res chain seq x y z
N MET A 1 6.13 -12.34 -33.26
CA MET A 1 7.44 -11.73 -33.59
C MET A 1 8.25 -11.78 -32.31
N ALA A 2 9.03 -12.85 -32.14
CA ALA A 2 9.76 -13.13 -30.90
C ALA A 2 11.08 -12.36 -30.87
N MET A 3 11.38 -11.65 -29.77
CA MET A 3 12.71 -11.10 -29.51
C MET A 3 13.37 -11.85 -28.36
N VAL A 4 14.54 -12.38 -28.67
CA VAL A 4 15.47 -13.08 -27.77
C VAL A 4 16.26 -12.03 -26.97
N PRO A 5 16.48 -12.19 -25.65
CA PRO A 5 17.36 -11.31 -24.89
C PRO A 5 18.84 -11.66 -25.12
N CYS A 6 19.63 -10.62 -25.38
CA CYS A 6 21.09 -10.71 -25.55
C CYS A 6 21.76 -10.81 -24.16
N ALA A 7 22.41 -11.95 -23.89
CA ALA A 7 23.20 -12.16 -22.68
C ALA A 7 24.56 -11.47 -22.77
N ALA A 8 24.84 -10.51 -21.88
CA ALA A 8 26.17 -9.95 -21.72
C ALA A 8 27.03 -10.88 -20.84
N ARG A 9 27.93 -11.64 -21.46
CA ARG A 9 29.02 -12.35 -20.77
C ARG A 9 30.12 -11.34 -20.40
N VAL A 10 30.34 -11.14 -19.10
CA VAL A 10 31.54 -10.47 -18.58
C VAL A 10 32.69 -11.48 -18.60
N GLY A 11 33.56 -11.37 -19.60
CA GLY A 11 34.80 -12.13 -19.68
C GLY A 11 35.95 -11.35 -19.06
N VAL A 12 36.47 -11.84 -17.94
CA VAL A 12 37.73 -11.40 -17.33
C VAL A 12 38.88 -11.73 -18.30
N ARG A 13 39.69 -10.74 -18.68
CA ARG A 13 41.01 -10.98 -19.30
C ARG A 13 42.09 -10.12 -18.65
N SER A 14 43.18 -10.83 -18.35
CA SER A 14 44.40 -10.46 -17.67
C SER A 14 45.22 -9.36 -18.36
N ALA A 15 45.85 -8.51 -17.56
CA ALA A 15 46.84 -7.53 -17.98
C ALA A 15 48.19 -8.17 -18.34
N GLY A 16 48.86 -7.61 -19.36
CA GLY A 16 50.25 -7.86 -19.73
C GLY A 16 50.76 -6.75 -20.69
N PRO A 17 52.07 -6.43 -20.69
CA PRO A 17 52.55 -5.05 -20.84
C PRO A 17 53.09 -4.70 -22.24
N GLY A 18 53.00 -3.41 -22.61
CA GLY A 18 53.87 -2.80 -23.61
C GLY A 18 53.18 -2.24 -24.85
N GLY A 19 53.10 -0.90 -24.97
CA GLY A 19 52.75 -0.22 -26.22
C GLY A 19 52.39 1.25 -26.00
N ARG A 20 53.22 2.17 -26.52
CA ARG A 20 53.19 3.61 -26.25
C ARG A 20 52.10 4.39 -27.03
N ALA A 21 51.54 5.36 -26.32
CA ALA A 21 51.20 6.77 -26.68
C ALA A 21 50.41 7.12 -27.97
N ALA A 22 49.30 7.83 -27.77
CA ALA A 22 49.05 9.13 -28.41
C ALA A 22 48.00 9.94 -27.62
N LEU A 23 48.43 11.08 -27.06
CA LEU A 23 47.56 12.14 -26.55
C LEU A 23 46.95 12.93 -27.72
N SER A 24 45.67 13.28 -27.65
CA SER A 24 45.18 14.54 -28.20
C SER A 24 44.06 15.13 -27.32
N THR A 25 44.42 16.23 -26.69
CA THR A 25 43.55 17.19 -25.98
C THR A 25 42.96 18.19 -26.97
N LEU A 26 41.68 18.59 -26.81
CA LEU A 26 41.12 19.90 -27.19
C LEU A 26 39.67 19.98 -26.65
N ARG A 27 39.45 20.54 -25.46
CA ARG A 27 39.15 21.94 -25.10
C ARG A 27 37.81 22.49 -25.60
N CYS A 28 37.02 22.94 -24.61
CA CYS A 28 35.80 23.75 -24.63
C CYS A 28 35.90 25.00 -25.50
N LEU A 29 34.74 25.53 -25.95
CA LEU A 29 34.44 26.97 -26.08
C LEU A 29 32.91 27.21 -26.28
N ARG A 30 32.30 27.97 -25.37
CA ARG A 30 31.23 28.98 -25.58
C ARG A 30 31.88 30.34 -25.22
N PRO A 31 31.31 31.56 -25.43
CA PRO A 31 29.95 31.95 -25.84
C PRO A 31 29.88 33.09 -26.91
N LEU A 32 28.70 33.53 -27.37
CA LEU A 32 28.40 34.97 -27.53
C LEU A 32 26.90 35.28 -27.71
N ARG A 33 26.52 36.46 -27.20
CA ARG A 33 25.21 37.13 -27.11
C ARG A 33 24.84 37.84 -28.42
N VAL A 34 23.54 37.96 -28.72
CA VAL A 34 22.97 39.09 -29.50
C VAL A 34 21.64 39.52 -28.87
N LEU A 35 21.49 40.83 -28.70
CA LEU A 35 20.39 41.59 -28.12
C LEU A 35 19.88 42.56 -29.20
N VAL A 36 18.56 42.63 -29.48
CA VAL A 36 17.90 43.81 -30.08
C VAL A 36 16.45 43.96 -29.56
N LEU A 37 16.12 45.21 -29.21
CA LEU A 37 14.87 45.88 -28.77
C LEU A 37 13.56 45.44 -29.45
N ALA A 38 12.41 45.28 -28.78
CA ALA A 38 11.50 46.22 -28.08
C ALA A 38 10.40 46.84 -28.96
N VAL A 39 9.13 46.49 -28.72
CA VAL A 39 7.93 47.36 -28.87
C VAL A 39 6.91 46.96 -27.80
N ALA A 40 6.51 47.93 -26.97
CA ALA A 40 5.48 47.82 -25.96
C ALA A 40 4.10 48.16 -26.57
N LEU A 41 3.04 47.51 -26.09
CA LEU A 41 1.70 48.10 -26.04
C LEU A 41 0.83 47.43 -24.96
N LEU A 42 0.43 48.28 -24.02
CA LEU A 42 -0.52 48.13 -22.92
C LEU A 42 -1.72 47.21 -23.17
N THR A 43 -2.03 46.36 -22.19
CA THR A 43 -3.38 46.28 -21.61
C THR A 43 -3.29 46.04 -20.11
N VAL A 44 -4.05 46.84 -19.38
CA VAL A 44 -4.19 46.89 -17.93
C VAL A 44 -5.19 45.80 -17.48
N THR A 45 -4.94 45.22 -16.31
CA THR A 45 -5.87 44.61 -15.31
C THR A 45 -5.58 43.16 -14.90
N VAL A 46 -5.75 42.96 -13.58
CA VAL A 46 -5.84 41.70 -12.81
C VAL A 46 -4.51 41.09 -12.34
N GLU A 47 -3.71 41.89 -11.63
CA GLU A 47 -2.78 41.39 -10.62
C GLU A 47 -3.51 41.31 -9.28
N GLY A 48 -3.98 40.12 -8.93
CA GLY A 48 -4.64 39.85 -7.66
C GLY A 48 -5.67 38.73 -7.76
N SER A 49 -5.21 37.49 -8.00
CA SER A 49 -5.94 36.22 -7.73
C SER A 49 -5.23 34.94 -8.25
N ARG A 50 -4.04 35.02 -8.87
CA ARG A 50 -3.39 33.83 -9.50
C ARG A 50 -2.54 32.93 -8.57
N ARG A 51 -2.91 32.73 -7.29
CA ARG A 51 -2.13 31.86 -6.37
C ARG A 51 -2.96 30.83 -5.60
N VAL A 52 -4.06 30.36 -6.16
CA VAL A 52 -4.79 29.21 -5.59
C VAL A 52 -5.09 28.26 -6.74
N CYS A 53 -4.89 26.95 -6.52
CA CYS A 53 -4.85 25.86 -7.51
C CYS A 53 -3.50 25.68 -8.20
N GLY A 54 -2.50 25.31 -7.39
CA GLY A 54 -1.38 24.51 -7.89
C GLY A 54 -1.90 23.13 -8.29
N VAL A 55 -2.23 22.98 -9.56
CA VAL A 55 -2.36 21.69 -10.24
C VAL A 55 -1.12 20.87 -9.90
N LEU A 56 -1.29 19.61 -9.50
CA LEU A 56 -0.23 18.60 -9.64
C LEU A 56 0.05 18.46 -11.15
N ARG A 57 0.79 19.42 -11.70
CA ARG A 57 1.31 19.32 -13.05
C ARG A 57 2.21 18.08 -13.09
N ASN A 58 2.57 17.65 -14.28
CA ASN A 58 3.85 16.97 -14.53
C ASN A 58 5.03 17.90 -14.12
N SER A 59 5.09 18.31 -12.86
CA SER A 59 6.15 19.12 -12.27
C SER A 59 6.93 18.19 -11.36
N LYS A 60 8.25 18.38 -11.34
CA LYS A 60 9.15 17.76 -10.36
C LYS A 60 8.95 18.30 -8.94
N GLU A 61 7.85 19.01 -8.70
CA GLU A 61 7.59 19.73 -7.45
C GLU A 61 6.90 18.79 -6.47
N VAL A 62 7.41 18.76 -5.26
CA VAL A 62 6.81 18.03 -4.14
C VAL A 62 5.44 18.65 -3.85
N ALA A 63 4.39 17.84 -3.90
CA ALA A 63 3.08 18.26 -3.43
C ALA A 63 3.15 18.46 -1.92
N GLN A 64 2.71 19.61 -1.43
CA GLN A 64 2.74 19.93 -0.01
C GLN A 64 1.43 20.60 0.40
N GLY A 65 0.97 20.28 1.59
CA GLY A 65 -0.13 21.00 2.19
C GLY A 65 -0.42 20.54 3.60
N CYS A 66 -1.56 21.00 4.08
CA CYS A 66 -2.03 20.77 5.43
C CYS A 66 -3.55 20.66 5.45
N VAL A 67 -4.07 19.92 6.42
CA VAL A 67 -5.50 19.78 6.70
C VAL A 67 -5.86 20.62 7.91
N VAL A 68 -6.87 21.46 7.73
CA VAL A 68 -7.42 22.35 8.77
C VAL A 68 -8.90 22.07 8.94
N ARG A 69 -9.46 22.50 10.07
CA ARG A 69 -10.92 22.52 10.27
C ARG A 69 -11.53 23.67 9.48
N GLY A 70 -12.49 23.37 8.61
CA GLY A 70 -13.22 24.37 7.83
C GLY A 70 -14.37 25.02 8.60
N ASP A 71 -14.92 26.10 8.05
CA ASP A 71 -15.99 26.91 8.66
C ASP A 71 -17.28 26.12 8.97
N GLY A 72 -17.51 25.01 8.25
CA GLY A 72 -18.64 24.10 8.44
C GLY A 72 -18.37 22.94 9.41
N GLY A 73 -17.23 22.92 10.10
CA GLY A 73 -16.83 21.85 11.03
C GLY A 73 -16.14 20.64 10.40
N GLY A 74 -16.30 20.43 9.08
CA GLY A 74 -15.58 19.39 8.33
C GLY A 74 -14.11 19.75 8.03
N MET A 75 -13.32 18.77 7.60
CA MET A 75 -11.90 18.98 7.27
C MET A 75 -11.70 19.50 5.85
N LYS A 76 -10.63 20.27 5.64
CA LYS A 76 -10.26 20.84 4.34
C LYS A 76 -8.75 20.83 4.12
N PHE A 77 -8.33 20.45 2.92
CA PHE A 77 -6.95 20.61 2.46
C PHE A 77 -6.62 22.06 2.06
N VAL A 78 -5.42 22.51 2.44
CA VAL A 78 -4.83 23.80 2.08
C VAL A 78 -3.42 23.57 1.55
N ALA A 79 -3.20 23.92 0.28
CA ALA A 79 -1.91 23.75 -0.38
C ALA A 79 -0.84 24.72 0.18
N GLY A 80 0.38 24.23 0.41
CA GLY A 80 1.54 25.03 0.81
C GLY A 80 1.46 25.68 2.21
N HIS A 81 0.43 25.38 3.01
CA HIS A 81 0.21 25.98 4.32
C HIS A 81 1.02 25.29 5.42
N ALA A 82 1.53 26.08 6.37
CA ALA A 82 2.33 25.64 7.52
C ALA A 82 2.06 26.53 8.74
N GLY A 83 0.77 26.68 9.10
CA GLY A 83 0.31 27.41 10.28
C GLY A 83 0.05 26.52 11.49
N GLU A 84 -0.17 27.14 12.66
CA GLU A 84 -0.52 26.46 13.92
C GLU A 84 -1.94 25.87 13.93
N ASP A 85 -2.78 26.24 12.95
CA ASP A 85 -4.12 25.71 12.72
C ASP A 85 -4.13 24.37 11.97
N CYS A 86 -2.95 23.90 11.55
CA CYS A 86 -2.77 22.65 10.84
C CYS A 86 -2.91 21.45 11.76
N ILE A 87 -3.94 20.64 11.52
CA ILE A 87 -4.16 19.40 12.28
C ILE A 87 -3.18 18.31 11.82
N ALA A 88 -3.01 18.19 10.49
CA ALA A 88 -1.99 17.35 9.88
C ALA A 88 -1.36 18.07 8.69
N SER A 89 -0.08 17.86 8.45
CA SER A 89 0.69 18.46 7.35
C SER A 89 1.62 17.44 6.72
N GLY A 90 2.03 17.66 5.48
CA GLY A 90 2.79 16.64 4.79
C GLY A 90 3.10 16.93 3.35
N THR A 91 3.81 15.98 2.76
CA THR A 91 4.38 16.10 1.43
C THR A 91 4.29 14.78 0.67
N PHE A 92 4.05 14.85 -0.64
CA PHE A 92 4.11 13.71 -1.54
C PHE A 92 4.98 14.02 -2.76
N LEU A 93 5.96 13.15 -3.04
CA LEU A 93 6.73 13.13 -4.28
C LEU A 93 6.37 11.86 -5.05
N ASP A 94 5.87 12.03 -6.27
CA ASP A 94 5.45 10.91 -7.12
C ASP A 94 6.62 9.99 -7.52
N SER A 95 6.35 8.69 -7.64
CA SER A 95 7.35 7.68 -8.00
C SER A 95 8.05 7.98 -9.31
N SER A 96 7.34 8.55 -10.29
CA SER A 96 7.88 8.92 -11.61
C SER A 96 9.00 9.98 -11.57
N PHE A 97 9.16 10.67 -10.44
CA PHE A 97 10.22 11.65 -10.20
C PHE A 97 11.31 11.15 -9.25
N THR A 98 11.31 9.87 -8.90
CA THR A 98 12.31 9.27 -8.01
C THR A 98 13.17 8.25 -8.75
N SER A 99 14.45 8.17 -8.41
CA SER A 99 15.35 7.15 -8.96
C SER A 99 15.08 5.75 -8.41
N SER A 100 14.40 5.65 -7.27
CA SER A 100 14.01 4.38 -6.65
C SER A 100 12.72 3.80 -7.24
N ASN A 101 11.96 4.58 -8.02
CA ASN A 101 10.58 4.28 -8.42
C ASN A 101 9.60 4.11 -7.25
N PHE A 102 9.97 4.59 -6.06
CA PHE A 102 9.06 4.70 -4.92
C PHE A 102 8.60 6.14 -4.80
N GLY A 103 7.29 6.36 -4.79
CA GLY A 103 6.75 7.62 -4.30
C GLY A 103 7.19 7.84 -2.86
N LYS A 104 7.32 9.09 -2.43
CA LYS A 104 7.73 9.42 -1.05
C LYS A 104 6.65 10.24 -0.40
N LEU A 105 5.99 9.67 0.60
CA LEU A 105 4.95 10.34 1.38
C LEU A 105 5.48 10.61 2.78
N ARG A 106 5.26 11.84 3.28
CA ARG A 106 5.45 12.20 4.68
C ARG A 106 4.18 12.82 5.21
N VAL A 107 3.68 12.32 6.32
CA VAL A 107 2.52 12.86 7.06
C VAL A 107 2.95 13.15 8.49
N VAL A 108 2.57 14.30 9.00
CA VAL A 108 2.88 14.77 10.36
C VAL A 108 1.62 15.31 11.00
N THR A 109 1.29 14.82 12.19
CA THR A 109 0.21 15.36 13.03
C THR A 109 0.76 16.42 13.99
N GLN A 110 -0.07 17.41 14.35
CA GLN A 110 0.36 18.52 15.21
C GLN A 110 -0.31 18.48 16.58
N LEU A 111 0.45 18.85 17.61
CA LEU A 111 -0.03 19.01 18.98
C LEU A 111 -1.14 20.08 19.06
N GLY A 112 -2.02 19.96 20.06
CA GLY A 112 -3.09 20.93 20.30
C GLY A 112 -4.44 20.57 19.68
N HIS A 113 -4.53 19.43 19.00
CA HIS A 113 -5.76 18.87 18.44
C HIS A 113 -6.11 17.53 19.11
N SER A 114 -7.37 17.12 19.02
CA SER A 114 -7.77 15.81 19.55
C SER A 114 -7.12 14.68 18.74
N ASP A 115 -6.80 13.55 19.37
CA ASP A 115 -6.18 12.41 18.68
C ASP A 115 -7.04 11.89 17.53
N ALA A 116 -8.38 11.92 17.69
CA ALA A 116 -9.32 11.55 16.65
C ALA A 116 -9.25 12.51 15.45
N ASP A 117 -9.20 13.82 15.68
CA ASP A 117 -9.03 14.81 14.61
C ASP A 117 -7.69 14.65 13.90
N GLN A 118 -6.62 14.38 14.66
CA GLN A 118 -5.28 14.18 14.12
C GLN A 118 -5.19 12.92 13.25
N ALA A 119 -5.73 11.79 13.72
CA ALA A 119 -5.78 10.55 12.96
C ALA A 119 -6.60 10.73 11.66
N PHE A 120 -7.79 11.33 11.77
CA PHE A 120 -8.63 11.64 10.62
C PHE A 120 -7.93 12.58 9.63
N ALA A 121 -7.34 13.68 10.10
CA ALA A 121 -6.64 14.64 9.25
C ALA A 121 -5.41 14.03 8.57
N ALA A 122 -4.70 13.11 9.23
CA ALA A 122 -3.59 12.37 8.63
C ALA A 122 -4.05 11.52 7.44
N GLY A 123 -5.17 10.81 7.60
CA GLY A 123 -5.81 10.06 6.52
C GLY A 123 -6.25 10.97 5.38
N TYR A 124 -6.97 12.05 5.71
CA TYR A 124 -7.46 13.03 4.73
C TYR A 124 -6.32 13.60 3.90
N LEU A 125 -5.23 13.99 4.56
CA LEU A 125 -4.06 14.54 3.90
C LEU A 125 -3.46 13.56 2.90
N GLU A 126 -3.27 12.30 3.29
CA GLU A 126 -2.77 11.26 2.40
C GLU A 126 -3.72 11.05 1.22
N GLY A 127 -5.00 10.81 1.49
CA GLY A 127 -6.01 10.55 0.48
C GLY A 127 -6.07 11.65 -0.57
N TYR A 128 -5.95 12.90 -0.13
CA TYR A 128 -5.93 14.05 -1.00
C TYR A 128 -4.63 14.18 -1.81
N LEU A 129 -3.47 14.00 -1.17
CA LEU A 129 -2.15 14.15 -1.83
C LEU A 129 -1.85 13.02 -2.82
N THR A 130 -2.31 11.79 -2.54
CA THR A 130 -2.00 10.59 -3.34
C THR A 130 -3.16 10.14 -4.24
N ALA A 131 -4.26 10.88 -4.32
CA ALA A 131 -5.50 10.46 -4.99
C ALA A 131 -5.30 9.93 -6.42
N ALA A 132 -4.43 10.58 -7.20
CA ALA A 132 -4.13 10.17 -8.57
C ALA A 132 -3.55 8.75 -8.62
N ARG A 133 -2.62 8.44 -7.72
CA ARG A 133 -2.00 7.10 -7.64
C ARG A 133 -2.86 6.08 -6.93
N MET A 134 -3.75 6.50 -6.03
CA MET A 134 -4.79 5.62 -5.47
C MET A 134 -5.71 5.11 -6.57
N TYR A 135 -6.13 5.98 -7.49
CA TYR A 135 -6.97 5.57 -8.62
C TYR A 135 -6.25 4.60 -9.56
N ASP A 136 -5.00 4.89 -9.92
CA ASP A 136 -4.18 4.00 -10.76
C ASP A 136 -3.96 2.62 -10.10
N HIS A 137 -3.58 2.61 -8.82
CA HIS A 137 -3.33 1.39 -8.06
C HIS A 137 -4.59 0.53 -7.93
N HIS A 138 -5.72 1.14 -7.55
CA HIS A 138 -7.01 0.48 -7.51
C HIS A 138 -7.38 -0.14 -8.87
N TYR A 139 -7.24 0.63 -9.96
CA TYR A 139 -7.54 0.14 -11.30
C TYR A 139 -6.67 -1.07 -11.68
N ASN A 140 -5.38 -1.02 -11.38
CA ASN A 140 -4.44 -2.10 -11.65
C ASN A 140 -4.79 -3.38 -10.88
N LEU A 141 -5.03 -3.28 -9.56
CA LEU A 141 -5.39 -4.42 -8.72
C LEU A 141 -6.75 -5.01 -9.11
N LYS A 142 -7.78 -4.17 -9.29
CA LYS A 142 -9.10 -4.65 -9.69
C LYS A 142 -9.05 -5.35 -11.06
N THR A 143 -8.23 -4.86 -11.98
CA THR A 143 -8.02 -5.51 -13.30
C THR A 143 -7.31 -6.86 -13.15
N TYR A 144 -6.34 -6.96 -12.23
CA TYR A 144 -5.66 -8.21 -11.94
C TYR A 144 -6.63 -9.29 -11.45
N PHE A 145 -7.43 -9.02 -10.41
CA PHE A 145 -8.44 -9.98 -9.94
C PHE A 145 -9.47 -10.32 -11.01
N ASN A 146 -10.02 -9.32 -11.71
CA ASN A 146 -11.10 -9.55 -12.65
C ASN A 146 -10.65 -10.27 -13.93
N THR A 147 -9.48 -9.92 -14.46
CA THR A 147 -9.04 -10.38 -15.79
C THR A 147 -7.98 -11.47 -15.72
N MET A 148 -7.03 -11.37 -14.79
CA MET A 148 -5.91 -12.30 -14.72
C MET A 148 -6.26 -13.52 -13.86
N LEU A 149 -6.94 -13.32 -12.72
CA LEU A 149 -7.41 -14.41 -11.87
C LEU A 149 -8.81 -14.91 -12.25
N ASN A 150 -9.59 -14.11 -12.99
CA ASN A 150 -10.98 -14.42 -13.34
C ASN A 150 -11.86 -14.61 -12.09
N GLU A 151 -11.59 -13.84 -11.04
CA GLU A 151 -12.23 -13.93 -9.72
C GLU A 151 -13.24 -12.81 -9.47
N THR A 152 -13.82 -12.22 -10.52
CA THR A 152 -14.71 -11.05 -10.38
C THR A 152 -15.83 -11.28 -9.36
N THR A 153 -16.51 -12.43 -9.41
CA THR A 153 -17.58 -12.77 -8.47
C THR A 153 -17.04 -13.03 -7.07
N SER A 154 -15.99 -13.84 -6.94
CA SER A 154 -15.38 -14.19 -5.65
C SER A 154 -14.84 -12.95 -4.93
N LEU A 155 -14.27 -12.01 -5.68
CA LEU A 155 -13.82 -10.73 -5.14
C LEU A 155 -14.98 -9.93 -4.57
N GLU A 156 -16.12 -9.82 -5.26
CA GLU A 156 -17.27 -9.11 -4.71
C GLU A 156 -17.86 -9.78 -3.46
N GLU A 157 -17.89 -11.13 -3.43
CA GLU A 157 -18.29 -11.86 -2.22
C GLU A 157 -17.32 -11.62 -1.06
N ALA A 158 -16.02 -11.54 -1.33
CA ALA A 158 -15.00 -11.23 -0.33
C ALA A 158 -15.12 -9.78 0.19
N LEU A 159 -15.42 -8.82 -0.69
CA LEU A 159 -15.66 -7.43 -0.28
C LEU A 159 -16.93 -7.30 0.56
N ASP A 160 -18.01 -8.02 0.24
CA ASP A 160 -19.21 -8.09 1.08
C ASP A 160 -18.88 -8.63 2.47
N TRP A 161 -18.01 -9.65 2.55
CA TRP A 161 -17.55 -10.21 3.83
C TRP A 161 -16.75 -9.18 4.64
N LEU A 162 -15.80 -8.47 4.01
CA LEU A 162 -15.02 -7.43 4.65
C LEU A 162 -15.90 -6.32 5.24
N GLU A 163 -16.92 -5.88 4.51
CA GLU A 163 -17.86 -4.85 4.99
C GLU A 163 -18.67 -5.33 6.20
N VAL A 164 -19.09 -6.60 6.21
CA VAL A 164 -19.76 -7.19 7.37
C VAL A 164 -18.83 -7.23 8.59
N GLN A 165 -17.59 -7.69 8.42
CA GLN A 165 -16.64 -7.77 9.52
C GLN A 165 -16.20 -6.42 10.06
N GLU A 166 -16.01 -5.45 9.16
CA GLU A 166 -15.71 -4.09 9.58
C GLU A 166 -16.87 -3.48 10.38
N LYS A 167 -18.12 -3.74 9.97
CA LYS A 167 -19.28 -3.28 10.73
C LYS A 167 -19.33 -3.89 12.14
N LEU A 168 -19.05 -5.18 12.27
CA LEU A 168 -19.07 -5.88 13.56
C LEU A 168 -17.93 -5.40 14.47
N SER A 169 -16.70 -5.30 13.96
CA SER A 169 -15.58 -4.72 14.72
C SER A 169 -15.86 -3.27 15.15
N ASN A 170 -16.50 -2.46 14.31
CA ASN A 170 -16.94 -1.11 14.67
C ASN A 170 -18.06 -1.10 15.74
N GLU A 171 -18.92 -2.12 15.81
CA GLU A 171 -19.90 -2.28 16.88
C GLU A 171 -19.23 -2.68 18.21
N GLN A 172 -18.31 -3.64 18.18
CA GLN A 172 -17.52 -4.04 19.34
C GLN A 172 -16.71 -2.87 19.90
N MET A 173 -16.06 -2.10 19.03
CA MET A 173 -15.32 -0.88 19.37
C MET A 173 -16.18 0.16 20.08
N ARG A 174 -17.45 0.33 19.68
CA ARG A 174 -18.39 1.26 20.33
C ARG A 174 -18.88 0.77 21.69
N GLN A 175 -18.91 -0.54 21.90
CA GLN A 175 -19.34 -1.17 23.16
C GLN A 175 -18.19 -1.31 24.16
N ALA A 176 -16.95 -1.24 23.68
CA ALA A 176 -15.76 -1.36 24.50
C ALA A 176 -15.65 -0.25 25.55
N PRO A 177 -15.12 -0.55 26.75
CA PRO A 177 -14.85 0.47 27.75
C PRO A 177 -13.87 1.54 27.22
N PRO A 178 -14.13 2.84 27.42
CA PRO A 178 -13.20 3.91 26.97
C PRO A 178 -11.79 3.80 27.55
N SER A 179 -11.63 3.09 28.68
CA SER A 179 -10.34 2.82 29.31
C SER A 179 -9.52 1.77 28.57
N ASP A 180 -10.12 0.89 27.77
CA ASP A 180 -9.40 -0.15 27.01
C ASP A 180 -8.57 0.51 25.89
N PRO A 181 -7.22 0.48 25.99
CA PRO A 181 -6.37 1.10 25.00
C PRO A 181 -6.48 0.45 23.61
N TYR A 182 -6.79 -0.85 23.54
CA TYR A 182 -6.88 -1.57 22.27
C TYR A 182 -8.01 -1.00 21.40
N TRP A 183 -9.22 -0.94 21.95
CA TRP A 183 -10.39 -0.43 21.21
C TRP A 183 -10.32 1.08 20.98
N ARG A 184 -9.75 1.83 21.93
CA ARG A 184 -9.56 3.27 21.78
C ARG A 184 -8.59 3.61 20.65
N LEU A 185 -7.46 2.90 20.54
CA LEU A 185 -6.52 3.12 19.44
C LEU A 185 -7.02 2.53 18.12
N LEU A 186 -7.79 1.42 18.14
CA LEU A 186 -8.48 0.94 16.94
C LEU A 186 -9.44 2.00 16.38
N ALA A 187 -10.10 2.78 17.24
CA ALA A 187 -10.92 3.90 16.81
C ALA A 187 -10.12 4.99 16.09
N LEU A 188 -8.85 5.20 16.46
CA LEU A 188 -7.95 6.11 15.75
C LEU A 188 -7.50 5.54 14.40
N VAL A 189 -7.24 4.23 14.30
CA VAL A 189 -6.98 3.55 13.02
C VAL A 189 -8.16 3.75 12.07
N GLN A 190 -9.38 3.54 12.57
CA GLN A 190 -10.60 3.72 11.79
C GLN A 190 -10.86 5.19 11.45
N ALA A 191 -10.60 6.13 12.35
CA ALA A 191 -10.68 7.56 12.04
C ALA A 191 -9.72 7.95 10.90
N GLN A 192 -8.49 7.40 10.87
CA GLN A 192 -7.57 7.62 9.76
C GLN A 192 -8.10 7.03 8.45
N PHE A 193 -8.73 5.86 8.47
CA PHE A 193 -9.36 5.27 7.29
C PHE A 193 -10.49 6.14 6.73
N GLU A 194 -11.40 6.61 7.59
CA GLU A 194 -12.47 7.53 7.17
C GLU A 194 -11.90 8.86 6.62
N GLY A 195 -10.85 9.36 7.26
CA GLY A 195 -10.08 10.50 6.76
C GLY A 195 -9.57 10.25 5.35
N LEU A 196 -8.92 9.11 5.09
CA LEU A 196 -8.38 8.73 3.78
C LEU A 196 -9.48 8.75 2.70
N VAL A 197 -10.64 8.17 3.01
CA VAL A 197 -11.80 8.16 2.11
C VAL A 197 -12.26 9.57 1.80
N GLU A 198 -12.48 10.40 2.81
CA GLU A 198 -12.94 11.78 2.62
C GLU A 198 -11.91 12.64 1.87
N GLY A 199 -10.62 12.48 2.16
CA GLY A 199 -9.53 13.20 1.51
C GLY A 199 -9.43 12.86 0.02
N TYR A 200 -9.50 11.56 -0.31
CA TYR A 200 -9.55 11.10 -1.69
C TYR A 200 -10.75 11.71 -2.44
N GLN A 201 -11.94 11.57 -1.86
CA GLN A 201 -13.18 12.02 -2.49
C GLN A 201 -13.23 13.55 -2.62
N ALA A 202 -12.64 14.29 -1.67
CA ALA A 202 -12.48 15.73 -1.78
C ALA A 202 -11.62 16.11 -2.99
N ARG A 203 -10.49 15.41 -3.20
CA ARG A 203 -9.65 15.63 -4.39
C ARG A 203 -10.35 15.24 -5.68
N ALA A 204 -11.04 14.10 -5.72
CA ALA A 204 -11.80 13.66 -6.89
C ALA A 204 -12.88 14.67 -7.32
N ARG A 205 -13.62 15.23 -6.36
CA ARG A 205 -14.61 16.30 -6.62
C ARG A 205 -13.96 17.56 -7.18
N GLU A 206 -12.79 17.94 -6.68
CA GLU A 206 -12.04 19.08 -7.18
C GLU A 206 -11.60 18.87 -8.64
N GLU A 207 -11.01 17.72 -8.95
CA GLU A 207 -10.57 17.40 -10.31
C GLU A 207 -11.76 17.34 -11.29
N ALA A 208 -12.87 16.72 -10.91
CA ALA A 208 -14.09 16.71 -11.71
C ALA A 208 -14.61 18.12 -12.02
N ARG A 209 -14.58 19.03 -11.03
CA ARG A 209 -14.96 20.44 -11.22
C ARG A 209 -13.99 21.17 -12.16
N LEU A 210 -12.68 20.94 -12.02
CA LEU A 210 -11.67 21.54 -12.90
C LEU A 210 -11.82 21.07 -14.35
N LEU A 211 -12.10 19.78 -14.56
CA LEU A 211 -12.37 19.21 -15.88
C LEU A 211 -13.62 19.84 -16.53
N ALA A 212 -14.72 19.99 -15.78
CA ALA A 212 -15.94 20.64 -16.27
C ALA A 212 -15.72 22.10 -16.69
N LEU A 213 -14.92 22.85 -15.92
CA LEU A 213 -14.56 24.23 -16.24
C LEU A 213 -13.72 24.33 -17.53
N ARG A 214 -12.75 23.42 -17.71
CA ARG A 214 -11.92 23.36 -18.93
C ARG A 214 -12.76 23.03 -20.17
N GLY A 215 -13.69 22.07 -20.06
CA GLY A 215 -14.62 21.73 -21.15
C GLY A 215 -15.51 22.91 -21.55
N SER A 216 -15.99 23.67 -20.56
CA SER A 216 -16.81 24.87 -20.78
C SER A 216 -16.02 25.98 -21.51
N GLN A 217 -14.77 26.22 -21.12
CA GLN A 217 -13.90 27.20 -21.77
C GLN A 217 -13.56 26.82 -23.22
N GLN A 218 -13.30 25.54 -23.50
CA GLN A 218 -13.05 25.06 -24.86
C GLN A 218 -14.28 25.22 -25.77
N GLN A 219 -15.49 24.91 -25.25
CA GLN A 219 -16.73 25.15 -26.00
C GLN A 219 -16.98 26.64 -26.27
N GLN A 220 -16.69 27.52 -25.32
CA GLN A 220 -16.84 28.96 -25.50
C GLN A 220 -15.84 29.54 -26.51
N GLN A 221 -14.59 29.05 -26.52
CA GLN A 221 -13.60 29.42 -27.53
C GLN A 221 -13.97 28.92 -28.94
N GLN A 222 -14.54 27.72 -29.07
CA GLN A 222 -15.05 27.23 -30.36
C GLN A 222 -16.26 28.02 -30.86
N ARG A 223 -17.12 28.51 -29.96
CA ARG A 223 -18.26 29.38 -30.31
C ARG A 223 -17.83 30.78 -30.73
N HIS A 224 -16.79 31.35 -30.12
CA HIS A 224 -16.27 32.68 -30.49
C HIS A 224 -15.28 32.65 -31.67
N GLY A 225 -14.58 31.55 -31.91
CA GLY A 225 -13.71 31.36 -33.09
C GLY A 225 -14.45 30.92 -34.37
N GLY A 226 -15.77 30.71 -34.31
CA GLY A 226 -16.61 30.31 -35.43
C GLY A 226 -17.20 31.45 -36.26
N GLY A 227 -16.85 32.70 -35.95
CA GLY A 227 -17.25 33.89 -36.72
C GLY A 227 -16.24 34.20 -37.83
N GLU A 228 -16.71 34.13 -39.08
CA GLU A 228 -16.15 34.72 -40.31
C GLU A 228 -15.24 33.94 -41.27
N ASP A 229 -14.93 32.64 -41.10
CA ASP A 229 -14.23 31.93 -42.21
C ASP A 229 -14.62 30.46 -42.48
N THR A 230 -15.67 29.96 -41.83
CA THR A 230 -16.08 28.55 -41.99
C THR A 230 -17.05 28.30 -43.14
N ARG A 231 -17.66 29.33 -43.76
CA ARG A 231 -18.59 29.14 -44.90
C ARG A 231 -17.91 28.77 -46.23
N ARG A 232 -16.59 28.91 -46.37
CA ARG A 232 -15.87 28.52 -47.60
C ARG A 232 -15.25 27.11 -47.58
N ARG A 233 -15.11 26.49 -46.40
CA ARG A 233 -14.48 25.16 -46.27
C ARG A 233 -15.48 23.99 -46.28
N SER A 234 -16.76 24.24 -45.98
CA SER A 234 -17.81 23.21 -45.92
C SER A 234 -18.25 22.64 -47.28
N ARG A 235 -17.71 23.11 -48.41
CA ARG A 235 -17.98 22.56 -49.75
C ARG A 235 -16.86 21.69 -50.34
N ARG A 236 -15.75 21.45 -49.62
CA ARG A 236 -14.63 20.62 -50.13
C ARG A 236 -14.30 19.36 -49.31
N LEU A 237 -15.08 19.02 -48.28
CA LEU A 237 -14.83 17.83 -47.46
C LEU A 237 -16.02 16.84 -47.40
N ALA A 238 -16.98 16.96 -48.31
CA ALA A 238 -18.06 15.98 -48.49
C ALA A 238 -17.64 14.77 -49.38
N ALA A 239 -16.38 14.32 -49.25
CA ALA A 239 -15.85 13.17 -49.96
C ALA A 239 -14.77 12.46 -49.14
N SER A 240 -15.05 12.19 -47.85
CA SER A 240 -14.39 11.13 -47.08
C SER A 240 -15.16 10.96 -45.77
N SER A 241 -16.31 10.28 -45.85
CA SER A 241 -17.00 9.75 -44.69
C SER A 241 -17.02 8.24 -44.85
N ARG A 242 -16.23 7.55 -44.03
CA ARG A 242 -16.47 6.22 -43.48
C ARG A 242 -15.35 5.95 -42.46
N THR A 243 -15.75 5.31 -41.35
CA THR A 243 -14.99 4.96 -40.12
C THR A 243 -14.74 6.09 -39.12
N ALA A 244 -15.79 6.47 -38.40
CA ALA A 244 -15.66 7.01 -37.04
C ALA A 244 -15.45 5.83 -36.08
N ALA A 245 -14.19 5.42 -35.91
CA ALA A 245 -13.76 4.81 -34.67
C ALA A 245 -13.45 5.95 -33.69
N VAL A 246 -13.98 5.86 -32.46
CA VAL A 246 -13.68 6.79 -31.38
C VAL A 246 -12.20 6.61 -31.01
N SER A 247 -11.35 7.37 -31.70
CA SER A 247 -9.93 7.53 -31.38
C SER A 247 -9.83 8.55 -30.26
N ILE A 248 -9.75 8.06 -29.03
CA ILE A 248 -9.16 8.84 -27.92
C ILE A 248 -7.66 8.90 -28.23
N GLY A 249 -7.24 9.94 -28.96
CA GLY A 249 -5.88 10.10 -29.42
C GLY A 249 -5.36 11.52 -29.17
N GLY A 250 -4.44 11.63 -28.22
CA GLY A 250 -3.22 12.42 -28.38
C GLY A 250 -3.33 13.94 -28.29
N GLY A 251 -3.28 14.46 -27.06
CA GLY A 251 -2.74 15.78 -26.75
C GLY A 251 -1.65 15.63 -25.68
N GLY A 252 -0.40 15.91 -26.03
CA GLY A 252 0.75 15.75 -25.14
C GLY A 252 0.65 16.59 -23.87
N GLY A 253 0.51 15.90 -22.75
CA GLY A 253 0.35 16.44 -21.40
C GLY A 253 -0.46 15.43 -20.60
N SER A 254 0.20 14.39 -20.08
CA SER A 254 -0.47 13.34 -19.30
C SER A 254 -0.96 13.90 -17.96
N ASP A 255 -2.10 14.59 -17.98
CA ASP A 255 -2.87 14.89 -16.77
C ASP A 255 -3.31 13.53 -16.20
N VAL A 256 -2.81 13.21 -15.01
CA VAL A 256 -3.27 12.03 -14.27
C VAL A 256 -4.73 12.28 -13.89
N THR A 257 -5.66 11.44 -14.35
CA THR A 257 -7.08 11.57 -14.04
C THR A 257 -7.40 10.93 -12.70
N VAL A 258 -7.95 11.70 -11.76
CA VAL A 258 -8.51 11.15 -10.52
C VAL A 258 -9.98 10.81 -10.80
N GLY A 259 -10.28 9.51 -10.91
CA GLY A 259 -11.66 9.03 -10.99
C GLY A 259 -12.37 9.09 -9.64
N TRP A 260 -13.59 8.57 -9.58
CA TRP A 260 -14.31 8.39 -8.32
C TRP A 260 -14.07 6.98 -7.80
N LEU A 261 -13.75 6.88 -6.51
CA LEU A 261 -13.68 5.63 -5.75
C LEU A 261 -14.63 5.75 -4.57
N GLU A 262 -15.42 4.71 -4.38
CA GLU A 262 -16.28 4.56 -3.22
C GLU A 262 -15.47 4.16 -1.99
N ARG A 263 -16.07 4.27 -0.81
CA ARG A 263 -15.45 3.79 0.45
C ARG A 263 -15.04 2.31 0.34
N ARG A 264 -15.87 1.49 -0.31
CA ARG A 264 -15.62 0.05 -0.55
C ARG A 264 -14.36 -0.19 -1.41
N ASP A 265 -14.12 0.65 -2.40
CA ASP A 265 -12.92 0.54 -3.26
C ASP A 265 -11.64 0.84 -2.47
N ILE A 266 -11.71 1.77 -1.50
CA ILE A 266 -10.59 2.10 -0.62
C ILE A 266 -10.43 1.04 0.48
N MET A 267 -11.53 0.42 0.94
CA MET A 267 -11.48 -0.76 1.80
C MET A 267 -10.81 -1.93 1.10
N PHE A 268 -11.11 -2.17 -0.18
CA PHE A 268 -10.44 -3.18 -1.00
C PHE A 268 -8.91 -3.01 -0.99
N LEU A 269 -8.42 -1.76 -1.15
CA LEU A 269 -6.97 -1.50 -1.06
C LEU A 269 -6.41 -1.92 0.31
N ASN A 270 -7.08 -1.55 1.40
CA ASN A 270 -6.58 -1.85 2.76
C ASN A 270 -6.76 -3.33 3.15
N GLY A 271 -7.70 -4.04 2.54
CA GLY A 271 -7.91 -5.47 2.73
C GLY A 271 -7.26 -6.34 1.65
N ASN A 272 -6.34 -5.80 0.82
CA ASN A 272 -5.81 -6.53 -0.34
C ASN A 272 -5.22 -7.90 0.05
N GLY A 273 -4.37 -7.95 1.07
CA GLY A 273 -3.84 -9.21 1.59
C GLY A 273 -4.88 -10.11 2.26
N ASP A 274 -5.94 -9.55 2.87
CA ASP A 274 -7.04 -10.34 3.46
C ASP A 274 -7.89 -11.04 2.39
N VAL A 275 -8.11 -10.39 1.24
CA VAL A 275 -9.04 -10.85 0.19
C VAL A 275 -8.69 -12.24 -0.34
N TYR A 276 -7.40 -12.56 -0.48
CA TYR A 276 -6.96 -13.87 -0.97
C TYR A 276 -7.46 -15.01 -0.08
N ASP A 277 -7.21 -14.92 1.23
CA ASP A 277 -7.63 -15.94 2.20
C ASP A 277 -9.16 -15.99 2.33
N ILE A 278 -9.85 -14.86 2.17
CA ILE A 278 -11.31 -14.80 2.21
C ILE A 278 -11.90 -15.51 0.98
N ILE A 279 -11.36 -15.27 -0.22
CA ILE A 279 -11.79 -15.97 -1.43
C ILE A 279 -11.62 -17.48 -1.24
N ASP A 280 -10.46 -17.91 -0.77
CA ASP A 280 -10.17 -19.33 -0.51
C ASP A 280 -11.12 -19.95 0.51
N ALA A 281 -11.42 -19.23 1.58
CA ALA A 281 -12.36 -19.66 2.59
C ALA A 281 -13.78 -19.80 2.03
N LEU A 282 -14.25 -18.81 1.25
CA LEU A 282 -15.57 -18.81 0.63
C LEU A 282 -15.70 -19.96 -0.39
N GLU A 283 -14.65 -20.25 -1.17
CA GLU A 283 -14.57 -21.40 -2.07
C GLU A 283 -14.63 -22.74 -1.32
N ALA A 284 -13.96 -22.82 -0.16
CA ALA A 284 -14.00 -23.98 0.72
C ALA A 284 -15.33 -24.13 1.49
N GLY A 285 -16.27 -23.19 1.32
CA GLY A 285 -17.60 -23.22 1.92
C GLY A 285 -17.68 -22.62 3.32
N TYR A 286 -16.64 -21.90 3.75
CA TYR A 286 -16.59 -21.18 5.02
C TYR A 286 -16.94 -19.69 4.84
N GLY A 287 -17.19 -18.96 5.93
CA GLY A 287 -17.39 -17.51 5.89
C GLY A 287 -18.73 -17.00 5.35
N ARG A 288 -19.61 -17.82 4.74
CA ARG A 288 -20.95 -17.41 4.29
C ARG A 288 -21.94 -17.26 5.46
N ASN A 289 -22.70 -16.16 5.51
CA ASN A 289 -23.74 -15.95 6.53
C ASN A 289 -24.83 -17.03 6.43
N ALA A 290 -25.17 -17.68 7.55
CA ALA A 290 -26.27 -18.64 7.61
C ALA A 290 -27.63 -18.05 7.17
N ALA A 291 -27.79 -16.72 7.25
CA ALA A 291 -28.99 -16.01 6.82
C ALA A 291 -29.05 -15.68 5.30
N ALA A 292 -27.91 -15.69 4.60
CA ALA A 292 -27.83 -15.47 3.15
C ALA A 292 -27.96 -16.77 2.35
N ALA A 293 -27.83 -17.93 3.03
CA ALA A 293 -28.24 -19.21 2.48
C ALA A 293 -29.77 -19.25 2.42
N GLY A 294 -30.35 -18.68 1.36
CA GLY A 294 -31.73 -18.94 0.99
C GLY A 294 -31.97 -20.46 0.97
N SER A 295 -33.21 -20.87 1.23
CA SER A 295 -33.64 -22.26 1.45
C SER A 295 -33.50 -23.20 0.23
N GLY A 296 -32.40 -23.13 -0.52
CA GLY A 296 -32.04 -24.02 -1.61
C GLY A 296 -30.77 -24.79 -1.24
N ASN A 297 -30.94 -26.09 -1.00
CA ASN A 297 -29.88 -27.09 -0.81
C ASN A 297 -28.77 -26.72 0.19
N SER A 298 -29.10 -26.87 1.48
CA SER A 298 -28.14 -27.43 2.44
C SER A 298 -27.86 -28.89 2.05
N SER A 299 -26.98 -29.09 1.08
CA SER A 299 -26.41 -30.40 0.71
C SER A 299 -24.95 -30.12 0.37
N SER A 300 -23.95 -30.57 1.11
CA SER A 300 -23.88 -31.70 2.02
C SER A 300 -22.72 -31.47 2.97
N ASP A 301 -22.93 -31.82 4.23
CA ASP A 301 -21.85 -32.24 5.13
C ASP A 301 -21.37 -33.63 4.64
N ASP A 302 -20.89 -33.69 3.39
CA ASP A 302 -20.21 -34.85 2.84
C ASP A 302 -18.76 -34.70 3.26
N GLY A 303 -18.21 -35.71 3.93
CA GLY A 303 -16.86 -35.72 4.48
C GLY A 303 -15.75 -35.74 3.41
N GLY A 304 -15.91 -34.94 2.36
CA GLY A 304 -14.91 -34.70 1.31
C GLY A 304 -14.04 -33.49 1.64
N ASP A 305 -12.81 -33.52 1.13
CA ASP A 305 -11.80 -32.47 1.29
C ASP A 305 -12.36 -31.09 0.90
N ARG A 306 -12.59 -30.23 1.89
CA ARG A 306 -12.94 -28.82 1.72
C ARG A 306 -11.68 -28.00 1.47
N LEU A 307 -10.96 -28.31 0.39
CA LEU A 307 -9.75 -27.59 0.00
C LEU A 307 -10.08 -26.46 -0.98
N PRO A 308 -9.48 -25.26 -0.83
CA PRO A 308 -9.60 -24.21 -1.82
C PRO A 308 -9.08 -24.70 -3.18
N SER A 309 -9.55 -24.10 -4.28
CA SER A 309 -9.25 -24.57 -5.63
C SER A 309 -7.73 -24.59 -5.91
N TRP A 310 -6.97 -23.69 -5.29
CA TRP A 310 -5.52 -23.64 -5.46
C TRP A 310 -4.79 -24.77 -4.70
N ALA A 311 -5.35 -25.30 -3.60
CA ALA A 311 -4.73 -26.37 -2.82
C ALA A 311 -4.90 -27.76 -3.47
N LYS A 312 -5.81 -27.89 -4.45
CA LYS A 312 -5.99 -29.14 -5.22
C LYS A 312 -4.72 -29.45 -6.03
N LEU A 313 -4.19 -30.66 -5.86
CA LEU A 313 -3.04 -31.13 -6.64
C LEU A 313 -3.37 -31.12 -8.15
N ASP A 314 -2.46 -30.58 -8.96
CA ASP A 314 -2.51 -30.71 -10.41
C ASP A 314 -1.61 -31.88 -10.81
N ASP A 315 -2.19 -32.85 -11.52
CA ASP A 315 -1.47 -34.05 -11.98
C ASP A 315 -0.33 -33.71 -12.97
N ASP A 316 -0.35 -32.51 -13.57
CA ASP A 316 0.74 -31.99 -14.39
C ASP A 316 1.77 -31.26 -13.51
N PRO A 317 3.02 -31.79 -13.39
CA PRO A 317 4.03 -31.20 -12.52
C PRO A 317 4.44 -29.77 -12.91
N LEU A 318 4.33 -29.39 -14.19
CA LEU A 318 4.64 -28.04 -14.65
C LEU A 318 3.53 -27.08 -14.24
N ARG A 319 2.26 -27.48 -14.37
CA ARG A 319 1.13 -26.68 -13.86
C ARG A 319 1.18 -26.57 -12.35
N MET A 320 1.50 -27.65 -11.63
CA MET A 320 1.67 -27.60 -10.18
C MET A 320 2.82 -26.68 -9.78
N ALA A 321 3.97 -26.73 -10.46
CA ALA A 321 5.09 -25.83 -10.20
C ALA A 321 4.75 -24.36 -10.49
N LEU A 322 4.01 -24.09 -11.57
CA LEU A 322 3.51 -22.74 -11.89
C LEU A 322 2.50 -22.26 -10.84
N LYS A 323 1.59 -23.14 -10.42
CA LYS A 323 0.61 -22.87 -9.37
C LYS A 323 1.29 -22.50 -8.06
N LEU A 324 2.25 -23.30 -7.60
CA LEU A 324 3.04 -23.02 -6.39
C LEU A 324 3.89 -21.75 -6.54
N GLY A 325 4.51 -21.54 -7.70
CA GLY A 325 5.36 -20.37 -7.98
C GLY A 325 4.59 -19.05 -8.09
N LEU A 326 3.30 -19.10 -8.44
CA LEU A 326 2.41 -17.93 -8.46
C LEU A 326 1.83 -17.62 -7.07
N GLN A 327 1.89 -18.57 -6.13
CA GLN A 327 1.33 -18.43 -4.80
C GLN A 327 2.37 -17.92 -3.80
N GLY A 328 3.64 -18.35 -3.86
CA GLY A 328 4.66 -17.96 -2.87
C GLY A 328 4.85 -16.44 -2.74
N LYS A 329 4.46 -15.87 -1.59
CA LYS A 329 4.64 -14.45 -1.31
C LYS A 329 5.86 -14.21 -0.43
N CYS A 330 6.67 -13.26 -0.88
CA CYS A 330 7.78 -12.65 -0.14
C CYS A 330 8.97 -13.55 0.20
N SER A 331 10.08 -12.93 0.58
CA SER A 331 11.26 -13.57 1.15
C SER A 331 11.94 -12.61 2.11
N ALA A 332 12.32 -13.08 3.30
CA ALA A 332 12.98 -12.28 4.32
C ALA A 332 14.31 -12.92 4.76
N LEU A 333 15.28 -12.08 5.13
CA LEU A 333 16.56 -12.51 5.68
C LEU A 333 16.95 -11.63 6.87
N ILE A 334 17.19 -12.27 8.01
CA ILE A 334 17.77 -11.64 9.19
C ILE A 334 19.18 -12.21 9.37
N LYS A 335 20.20 -11.35 9.36
CA LYS A 335 21.60 -11.75 9.35
C LYS A 335 22.43 -10.91 10.32
N VAL A 336 23.04 -11.58 11.29
CA VAL A 336 24.09 -11.00 12.13
C VAL A 336 25.44 -11.08 11.40
N THR A 337 26.23 -10.00 11.41
CA THR A 337 27.57 -9.96 10.81
C THR A 337 28.54 -10.91 11.54
N GLY A 338 29.63 -11.29 10.87
CA GLY A 338 30.58 -12.27 11.43
C GLY A 338 31.31 -11.80 12.69
N ASP A 339 31.39 -10.48 12.89
CA ASP A 339 31.94 -9.82 14.08
C ASP A 339 30.88 -9.48 15.15
N LEU A 340 29.61 -9.81 14.90
CA LEU A 340 28.46 -9.50 15.75
C LEU A 340 28.22 -8.00 15.99
N GLY A 341 28.83 -7.13 15.17
CA GLY A 341 28.71 -5.68 15.27
C GLY A 341 27.41 -5.12 14.69
N GLU A 342 26.78 -5.84 13.75
CA GLU A 342 25.57 -5.39 13.07
C GLU A 342 24.53 -6.51 12.91
N LEU A 343 23.26 -6.08 12.93
CA LEU A 343 22.10 -6.89 12.58
C LEU A 343 21.48 -6.33 11.30
N LEU A 344 21.57 -7.11 10.23
CA LEU A 344 20.99 -6.78 8.93
C LEU A 344 19.64 -7.48 8.79
N MET A 345 18.65 -6.73 8.33
CA MET A 345 17.32 -7.26 8.03
C MET A 345 16.93 -6.83 6.62
N GLY A 346 16.53 -7.80 5.80
CA GLY A 346 16.12 -7.57 4.42
C GLY A 346 14.81 -8.30 4.13
N HIS A 347 13.99 -7.68 3.28
CA HIS A 347 12.72 -8.22 2.82
C HIS A 347 12.56 -7.95 1.32
N SER A 348 11.95 -8.90 0.63
CA SER A 348 11.67 -8.85 -0.81
C SER A 348 10.25 -9.35 -1.04
N THR A 349 9.30 -8.44 -1.24
CA THR A 349 7.92 -8.78 -1.60
C THR A 349 7.87 -9.49 -2.94
N HIS A 350 7.08 -10.56 -3.03
CA HIS A 350 6.71 -11.18 -4.30
C HIS A 350 5.24 -10.91 -4.54
N ASP A 351 4.93 -10.19 -5.61
CA ASP A 351 3.57 -9.82 -5.98
C ASP A 351 3.45 -9.66 -7.51
N SER A 352 2.23 -9.54 -8.00
CA SER A 352 1.91 -9.18 -9.38
C SER A 352 2.57 -7.86 -9.77
N PHE A 353 3.11 -7.79 -10.99
CA PHE A 353 3.66 -6.53 -11.53
C PHE A 353 2.62 -5.40 -11.60
N THR A 354 1.32 -5.74 -11.56
CA THR A 354 0.23 -4.76 -11.49
C THR A 354 0.26 -3.94 -10.19
N ALA A 355 0.81 -4.48 -9.10
CA ALA A 355 0.96 -3.78 -7.83
C ALA A 355 2.17 -2.82 -7.80
N MET A 356 3.01 -2.74 -8.83
CA MET A 356 4.26 -1.94 -8.81
C MET A 356 4.08 -0.40 -8.77
N THR A 357 2.89 0.09 -8.44
CA THR A 357 2.62 1.47 -8.00
C THR A 357 3.04 1.66 -6.54
N ARG A 358 4.33 1.93 -6.29
CA ARG A 358 4.92 1.93 -4.93
C ARG A 358 5.03 3.31 -4.29
N ILE A 359 4.79 3.37 -2.97
CA ILE A 359 5.06 4.54 -2.11
C ILE A 359 5.80 4.10 -0.84
N TYR A 360 6.90 4.75 -0.51
CA TYR A 360 7.53 4.66 0.80
C TYR A 360 6.95 5.75 1.70
N LYS A 361 6.39 5.35 2.84
CA LYS A 361 5.61 6.24 3.72
C LYS A 361 6.37 6.49 5.01
N HIS A 362 6.33 7.75 5.45
CA HIS A 362 6.80 8.19 6.75
C HIS A 362 5.65 8.88 7.48
N TYR A 363 5.15 8.26 8.53
CA TYR A 363 4.18 8.88 9.42
C TYR A 363 4.87 9.36 10.69
N ASP A 364 4.52 10.57 11.10
CA ASP A 364 4.93 11.19 12.35
C ASP A 364 3.67 11.57 13.15
N PHE A 365 3.27 10.66 14.02
CA PHE A 365 2.18 10.80 14.97
C PHE A 365 2.63 11.44 16.29
N GLY A 366 3.70 12.25 16.27
CA GLY A 366 4.22 12.97 17.43
C GLY A 366 3.17 13.84 18.16
N GLY A 367 2.14 14.29 17.44
CA GLY A 367 1.04 15.07 17.97
C GLY A 367 -0.01 14.29 18.76
N LEU A 368 -0.09 12.96 18.60
CA LEU A 368 -1.03 12.13 19.37
C LEU A 368 -0.64 12.12 20.86
N ALA A 369 -1.64 12.36 21.71
CA ALA A 369 -1.49 12.49 23.15
C ALA A 369 -1.66 11.16 23.90
N ASP A 370 -2.36 10.17 23.33
CA ASP A 370 -2.58 8.88 23.96
C ASP A 370 -1.26 8.16 24.29
N ALA A 371 -1.05 7.88 25.58
CA ALA A 371 0.15 7.24 26.09
C ALA A 371 0.30 5.78 25.64
N ALA A 372 -0.77 5.13 25.15
CA ALA A 372 -0.69 3.80 24.57
C ALA A 372 -0.06 3.80 23.16
N VAL A 373 0.13 4.97 22.53
CA VAL A 373 0.91 5.09 21.29
C VAL A 373 2.40 5.18 21.63
N VAL A 374 3.06 4.03 21.63
CA VAL A 374 4.49 3.86 21.89
C VAL A 374 5.32 4.28 20.68
N ALA A 375 5.03 3.74 19.49
CA ALA A 375 5.75 4.10 18.27
C ALA A 375 5.06 5.25 17.53
N LYS A 376 5.44 6.49 17.85
CA LYS A 376 4.88 7.69 17.23
C LYS A 376 5.32 7.90 15.79
N GLN A 377 6.53 7.46 15.44
CA GLN A 377 7.04 7.53 14.07
C GLN A 377 7.13 6.12 13.48
N VAL A 378 6.63 5.99 12.25
CA VAL A 378 6.51 4.72 11.51
C VAL A 378 6.94 4.96 10.07
N SER A 379 7.90 4.17 9.58
CA SER A 379 8.36 4.22 8.19
C SER A 379 8.25 2.86 7.54
N PHE A 380 7.66 2.77 6.35
CA PHE A 380 7.34 1.48 5.75
C PHE A 380 7.20 1.58 4.22
N SER A 381 7.47 0.47 3.54
CA SER A 381 7.13 0.33 2.11
C SER A 381 5.64 0.03 1.98
N SER A 382 4.98 0.62 1.00
CA SER A 382 3.53 0.56 0.86
C SER A 382 3.11 0.94 -0.57
N TYR A 383 1.81 1.16 -0.73
CA TYR A 383 1.13 1.46 -1.96
C TYR A 383 0.16 2.64 -1.75
N PRO A 384 -0.25 3.34 -2.83
CA PRO A 384 -1.22 4.43 -2.74
C PRO A 384 -2.55 3.97 -2.14
N GLY A 385 -2.98 4.61 -1.04
CA GLY A 385 -4.29 4.33 -0.42
C GLY A 385 -4.31 3.19 0.59
N GLU A 386 -3.20 2.47 0.75
CA GLU A 386 -3.08 1.43 1.78
C GLU A 386 -2.46 2.02 3.04
N LEU A 387 -3.21 2.13 4.14
CA LEU A 387 -2.69 2.70 5.38
C LEU A 387 -1.64 1.81 6.05
N PHE A 388 -1.41 0.62 5.55
CA PHE A 388 -0.45 -0.35 6.06
C PHE A 388 0.52 -0.79 4.93
N SER A 389 1.49 -1.63 5.28
CA SER A 389 2.43 -2.28 4.35
C SER A 389 1.86 -3.63 3.95
N ASP A 390 1.35 -3.76 2.73
CA ASP A 390 1.04 -5.07 2.12
C ASP A 390 2.33 -5.83 1.71
N ASP A 391 3.50 -5.18 1.87
CA ASP A 391 4.78 -5.88 1.82
C ASP A 391 5.14 -6.52 3.16
N ASP A 392 4.66 -5.93 4.25
CA ASP A 392 5.09 -6.17 5.62
C ASP A 392 6.57 -5.81 5.90
N PHE A 393 6.96 -4.55 5.66
CA PHE A 393 8.25 -4.01 6.11
C PHE A 393 8.06 -2.69 6.86
N TYR A 394 8.35 -2.69 8.17
CA TYR A 394 8.22 -1.50 9.03
C TYR A 394 9.48 -1.19 9.83
N LEU A 395 9.76 0.10 9.98
CA LEU A 395 10.71 0.68 10.92
C LEU A 395 9.93 1.55 11.92
N LEU A 396 9.94 1.15 13.18
CA LEU A 396 9.17 1.80 14.25
C LEU A 396 10.11 2.60 15.17
N SER A 397 9.66 3.77 15.61
CA SER A 397 10.38 4.59 16.61
C SER A 397 10.52 3.94 17.98
N SER A 398 9.77 2.87 18.26
CA SER A 398 10.00 2.01 19.43
C SER A 398 11.30 1.20 19.33
N GLY A 399 11.99 1.24 18.19
CA GLY A 399 13.18 0.44 17.91
C GLY A 399 12.88 -0.87 17.19
N LEU A 400 11.61 -1.21 17.02
CA LEU A 400 11.21 -2.45 16.36
C LEU A 400 11.32 -2.34 14.83
N VAL A 401 11.82 -3.41 14.22
CA VAL A 401 11.67 -3.72 12.81
C VAL A 401 10.72 -4.91 12.70
N VAL A 402 9.68 -4.76 11.88
CA VAL A 402 8.65 -5.78 11.68
C VAL A 402 8.67 -6.21 10.23
N LEU A 403 8.87 -7.50 10.01
CA LEU A 403 8.88 -8.16 8.71
C LEU A 403 7.90 -9.32 8.69
N GLU A 404 7.20 -9.55 7.59
CA GLU A 404 6.37 -10.76 7.45
C GLU A 404 6.54 -11.45 6.09
N THR A 405 6.25 -12.75 6.03
CA THR A 405 6.13 -13.52 4.78
C THR A 405 4.87 -14.36 4.84
N THR A 406 4.04 -14.32 3.80
CA THR A 406 2.74 -15.01 3.81
C THR A 406 2.88 -16.53 3.77
N ASN A 407 2.17 -17.18 4.67
CA ASN A 407 2.01 -18.62 4.74
C ASN A 407 0.65 -19.02 4.15
N HIS A 408 0.68 -19.85 3.13
CA HIS A 408 -0.55 -20.40 2.57
C HIS A 408 -1.21 -21.40 3.50
N ILE A 409 -2.55 -21.40 3.53
CA ILE A 409 -3.35 -22.36 4.28
C ILE A 409 -3.60 -23.61 3.43
N TYR A 410 -2.87 -24.68 3.70
CA TYR A 410 -3.01 -25.95 2.97
C TYR A 410 -4.13 -26.86 3.50
N GLN A 411 -4.75 -26.52 4.64
CA GLN A 411 -5.83 -27.29 5.25
C GLN A 411 -7.08 -26.43 5.42
N GLY A 412 -8.13 -26.72 4.65
CA GLY A 412 -9.33 -25.89 4.65
C GLY A 412 -10.15 -25.91 5.93
N ASP A 413 -9.99 -26.93 6.78
CA ASP A 413 -10.61 -26.96 8.12
C ASP A 413 -10.19 -25.79 9.02
N ILE A 414 -9.01 -25.18 8.75
CA ILE A 414 -8.52 -24.00 9.46
C ILE A 414 -9.45 -22.80 9.23
N PHE A 415 -10.10 -22.71 8.06
CA PHE A 415 -11.07 -21.65 7.76
C PHE A 415 -12.35 -21.73 8.60
N ARG A 416 -12.61 -22.84 9.32
CA ARG A 416 -13.68 -22.89 10.34
C ARG A 416 -13.48 -21.86 11.46
N ALA A 417 -12.24 -21.43 11.68
CA ALA A 417 -11.90 -20.42 12.67
C ALA A 417 -12.21 -18.98 12.22
N LEU A 418 -12.62 -18.75 10.96
CA LEU A 418 -13.22 -17.49 10.50
C LEU A 418 -14.58 -17.28 11.18
N ARG A 419 -14.54 -16.95 12.47
CA ARG A 419 -15.71 -16.64 13.28
C ARG A 419 -16.28 -15.32 12.80
N GLN A 420 -17.55 -15.32 12.42
CA GLN A 420 -18.20 -14.12 11.91
C GLN A 420 -18.39 -13.03 12.98
N ASP A 421 -18.24 -13.33 14.28
CA ASP A 421 -18.73 -12.45 15.35
C ASP A 421 -17.63 -11.79 16.21
N ASP A 422 -16.35 -12.14 16.02
CA ASP A 422 -15.23 -11.63 16.83
C ASP A 422 -13.90 -11.60 16.09
N VAL A 423 -13.80 -10.73 15.07
CA VAL A 423 -12.59 -10.56 14.26
C VAL A 423 -12.30 -9.09 13.98
N VAL A 424 -11.01 -8.76 13.96
CA VAL A 424 -10.46 -7.48 13.51
C VAL A 424 -9.54 -7.77 12.32
N LEU A 425 -9.70 -7.03 11.22
CA LEU A 425 -8.98 -7.29 9.96
C LEU A 425 -7.47 -7.15 10.16
N SER A 426 -6.68 -7.91 9.38
CA SER A 426 -5.23 -7.98 9.58
C SER A 426 -4.58 -6.60 9.50
N TRP A 427 -4.92 -5.79 8.50
CA TRP A 427 -4.37 -4.44 8.33
C TRP A 427 -4.61 -3.54 9.55
N GLN A 428 -5.76 -3.70 10.22
CA GLN A 428 -6.08 -2.97 11.45
C GLN A 428 -5.25 -3.46 12.62
N ARG A 429 -5.11 -4.78 12.77
CA ARG A 429 -4.30 -5.41 13.83
C ARG A 429 -2.82 -5.06 13.69
N ILE A 430 -2.27 -5.08 12.48
CA ILE A 430 -0.87 -4.68 12.20
C ILE A 430 -0.65 -3.22 12.60
N ARG A 431 -1.55 -2.33 12.17
CA ARG A 431 -1.48 -0.90 12.52
C ARG A 431 -1.54 -0.66 14.02
N LEU A 432 -2.40 -1.41 14.72
CA LEU A 432 -2.55 -1.30 16.16
C LEU A 432 -1.32 -1.83 16.92
N ALA A 433 -0.82 -3.02 16.56
CA ALA A 433 0.39 -3.60 17.13
C ALA A 433 1.61 -2.69 16.91
N ASN A 434 1.74 -2.11 15.70
CA ASN A 434 2.81 -1.17 15.39
C ASN A 434 2.76 0.09 16.27
N TRP A 435 1.58 0.63 16.59
CA TRP A 435 1.49 1.77 17.50
C TRP A 435 1.80 1.41 18.94
N MET A 436 1.31 0.27 19.41
CA MET A 436 1.25 -0.05 20.84
C MET A 436 2.49 -0.79 21.37
N ALA A 437 3.21 -1.53 20.54
CA ALA A 437 4.27 -2.41 21.01
C ALA A 437 5.59 -1.67 21.29
N GLY A 438 6.13 -1.88 22.49
CA GLY A 438 7.51 -1.51 22.86
C GLY A 438 8.50 -2.67 22.72
N SER A 439 8.01 -3.90 22.58
CA SER A 439 8.80 -5.12 22.44
C SER A 439 8.21 -6.08 21.40
N GLY A 440 9.00 -7.06 20.94
CA GLY A 440 8.52 -8.08 20.00
C GLY A 440 7.44 -8.97 20.61
N GLU A 441 7.57 -9.32 21.88
CA GLU A 441 6.58 -10.11 22.62
C GLU A 441 5.23 -9.39 22.74
N GLU A 442 5.25 -8.10 23.09
CA GLU A 442 4.03 -7.27 23.12
C GLU A 442 3.40 -7.16 21.73
N TRP A 443 4.21 -7.00 20.67
CA TRP A 443 3.71 -6.91 19.30
C TRP A 443 2.91 -8.15 18.93
N ILE A 444 3.44 -9.34 19.24
CA ILE A 444 2.77 -10.62 18.97
C ILE A 444 1.50 -10.77 19.81
N GLU A 445 1.52 -10.41 21.10
CA GLU A 445 0.34 -10.45 21.96
C GLU A 445 -0.79 -9.56 21.40
N LEU A 446 -0.46 -8.33 21.02
CA LEU A 446 -1.40 -7.37 20.46
C LEU A 446 -1.96 -7.83 19.12
N PHE A 447 -1.10 -8.29 18.21
CA PHE A 447 -1.50 -8.75 16.87
C PHE A 447 -2.38 -10.01 16.92
N SER A 448 -2.20 -10.88 17.93
CA SER A 448 -2.95 -12.13 18.08
C SER A 448 -4.39 -11.95 18.59
N ARG A 449 -4.72 -10.77 19.13
CA ARG A 449 -6.08 -10.47 19.62
C ARG A 449 -7.05 -10.34 18.45
N HIS A 450 -8.27 -10.88 18.63
CA HIS A 450 -9.34 -10.84 17.62
C HIS A 450 -8.86 -11.30 16.23
N ASN A 451 -8.02 -12.34 16.19
CA ASN A 451 -7.42 -12.85 14.97
C ASN A 451 -8.48 -13.16 13.92
N SER A 452 -8.37 -12.50 12.76
CA SER A 452 -9.27 -12.70 11.64
C SER A 452 -9.08 -14.04 10.93
N GLY A 453 -7.92 -14.69 11.04
CA GLY A 453 -7.60 -15.86 10.21
C GLY A 453 -7.47 -15.52 8.72
N THR A 454 -7.27 -14.23 8.42
CA THR A 454 -7.04 -13.67 7.07
C THR A 454 -5.69 -12.97 7.06
N TYR A 455 -5.08 -12.93 5.88
CA TYR A 455 -3.70 -12.50 5.66
C TYR A 455 -2.72 -13.25 6.57
N ASN A 456 -2.68 -14.57 6.41
CA ASN A 456 -1.94 -15.46 7.30
C ASN A 456 -0.44 -15.40 7.02
N ASN A 457 0.32 -14.70 7.87
CA ASN A 457 1.75 -14.50 7.69
C ASN A 457 2.61 -15.13 8.81
N GLN A 458 3.90 -15.32 8.55
CA GLN A 458 4.92 -15.54 9.57
C GLN A 458 5.54 -14.20 9.98
N PRO A 459 5.17 -13.60 11.13
CA PRO A 459 5.80 -12.38 11.61
C PRO A 459 7.18 -12.63 12.21
N SER A 460 8.09 -11.73 11.85
CA SER A 460 9.44 -11.63 12.39
C SER A 460 9.64 -10.23 12.97
N VAL A 461 9.79 -10.13 14.29
CA VAL A 461 9.95 -8.86 14.99
C VAL A 461 11.33 -8.81 15.64
N GLY A 462 12.11 -7.78 15.33
CA GLY A 462 13.44 -7.58 15.92
C GLY A 462 13.57 -6.20 16.55
N ASN A 463 14.22 -6.10 17.71
CA ASN A 463 14.40 -4.85 18.44
C ASN A 463 15.82 -4.27 18.25
N LEU A 464 15.98 -3.12 17.61
CA LEU A 464 17.29 -2.50 17.37
C LEU A 464 17.82 -1.64 18.54
N LEU A 465 17.02 -1.41 19.59
CA LEU A 465 17.39 -0.58 20.75
C LEU A 465 17.75 -1.40 22.01
N SER A 466 17.87 -2.72 21.90
CA SER A 466 18.24 -3.58 23.03
C SER A 466 19.74 -3.48 23.34
N ASP A 467 20.07 -3.09 24.59
CA ASP A 467 21.44 -3.13 25.15
C ASP A 467 21.97 -4.57 25.34
N ALA A 468 21.15 -5.59 25.12
CA ALA A 468 21.60 -6.99 25.11
C ALA A 468 22.22 -7.31 23.74
N LEU A 469 23.49 -7.71 23.75
CA LEU A 469 24.16 -8.27 22.58
C LEU A 469 23.81 -9.75 22.44
N PRO A 470 23.20 -10.19 21.33
CA PRO A 470 22.46 -9.47 20.29
C PRO A 470 20.98 -9.31 20.68
N PRO A 471 20.26 -8.39 20.03
CA PRO A 471 18.88 -8.09 20.36
C PRO A 471 17.95 -9.31 20.20
N PRO A 472 16.89 -9.43 21.02
CA PRO A 472 15.92 -10.51 20.88
C PRO A 472 15.19 -10.39 19.55
N ILE A 473 15.17 -11.49 18.80
CA ILE A 473 14.36 -11.68 17.59
C ILE A 473 13.26 -12.66 17.95
N VAL A 474 12.01 -12.26 17.73
CA VAL A 474 10.83 -13.11 17.91
C VAL A 474 10.36 -13.56 16.54
N LEU A 475 10.41 -14.89 16.30
CA LEU A 475 9.86 -15.55 15.12
C LEU A 475 8.67 -16.40 15.57
N CYS A 476 7.49 -16.18 15.00
CA CYS A 476 6.30 -17.00 15.32
C CYS A 476 5.70 -17.61 14.06
N PRO A 477 5.54 -18.94 13.99
CA PRO A 477 4.51 -19.54 13.15
C PRO A 477 3.13 -19.21 13.74
N LEU A 478 2.11 -19.01 12.89
CA LEU A 478 0.74 -18.79 13.34
C LEU A 478 0.18 -20.01 14.10
N PRO A 479 -0.68 -19.81 15.11
CA PRO A 479 -1.28 -20.91 15.85
C PRO A 479 -2.29 -21.68 14.99
N ALA A 480 -2.07 -22.99 14.83
CA ALA A 480 -3.14 -23.92 14.49
C ALA A 480 -4.05 -24.05 15.72
N ALA A 481 -5.32 -23.65 15.59
CA ALA A 481 -6.24 -23.42 16.70
C ALA A 481 -6.64 -24.65 17.54
N ASP A 482 -5.95 -25.80 17.45
CA ASP A 482 -6.29 -26.97 18.28
C ASP A 482 -5.11 -27.93 18.61
N LEU A 483 -3.86 -27.46 18.59
CA LEU A 483 -2.73 -28.21 19.16
C LEU A 483 -2.12 -27.41 20.31
N GLY A 484 -2.27 -27.95 21.52
CA GLY A 484 -1.92 -27.28 22.76
C GLY A 484 -0.52 -26.65 22.78
N ALA A 485 -0.48 -25.40 23.23
CA ALA A 485 0.71 -24.64 23.64
C ALA A 485 1.95 -24.80 22.75
N GLU A 486 2.06 -23.99 21.69
CA GLU A 486 3.36 -23.76 21.04
C GLU A 486 4.12 -22.59 21.67
N LYS A 487 5.42 -22.82 21.87
CA LYS A 487 6.35 -21.90 22.53
C LYS A 487 6.77 -20.82 21.54
N SER A 488 6.54 -19.56 21.88
CA SER A 488 7.30 -18.45 21.31
C SER A 488 8.79 -18.71 21.56
N VAL A 489 9.61 -18.60 20.51
CA VAL A 489 11.05 -18.75 20.64
C VAL A 489 11.64 -17.34 20.72
N SER A 490 11.88 -16.89 21.95
CA SER A 490 12.68 -15.71 22.23
C SER A 490 14.15 -16.15 22.26
N ILE A 491 14.98 -15.65 21.35
CA ILE A 491 16.43 -15.86 21.42
C ILE A 491 16.97 -14.86 22.45
N GLN A 492 17.32 -15.36 23.64
CA GLN A 492 17.87 -14.56 24.73
C GLN A 492 19.24 -15.10 25.14
N GLY A 493 20.24 -14.23 25.20
CA GLY A 493 21.55 -14.55 25.79
C GLY A 493 22.62 -13.50 25.51
N ALA A 494 23.45 -13.22 26.50
CA ALA A 494 24.57 -12.26 26.41
C ALA A 494 25.88 -12.86 25.87
N ASN A 495 25.90 -14.15 25.51
CA ASN A 495 27.10 -14.87 25.03
C ASN A 495 26.81 -15.56 23.67
N PRO A 496 27.64 -15.31 22.63
CA PRO A 496 27.55 -15.93 21.31
C PRO A 496 27.37 -17.45 21.29
N ASP A 497 28.01 -18.17 22.22
CA ASP A 497 27.92 -19.64 22.28
C ASP A 497 26.52 -20.12 22.71
N ALA A 498 25.85 -19.36 23.59
CA ALA A 498 24.50 -19.69 24.05
C ALA A 498 23.48 -19.51 22.92
N ILE A 499 23.69 -18.51 22.07
CA ILE A 499 22.83 -18.19 20.92
C ILE A 499 23.02 -19.19 19.81
N LEU A 500 24.27 -19.55 19.51
CA LEU A 500 24.59 -20.60 18.54
C LEU A 500 23.99 -21.94 18.99
N THR A 501 24.02 -22.22 20.30
CA THR A 501 23.40 -23.42 20.87
C THR A 501 21.87 -23.40 20.76
N GLN A 502 21.23 -22.25 21.02
CA GLN A 502 19.77 -22.09 20.84
C GLN A 502 19.38 -22.23 19.36
N LEU A 503 20.11 -21.60 18.44
CA LEU A 503 19.89 -21.73 16.99
C LEU A 503 20.07 -23.18 16.50
N GLN A 504 21.13 -23.86 16.94
CA GLN A 504 21.37 -25.27 16.58
C GLN A 504 20.32 -26.21 17.19
N SER A 505 19.81 -25.90 18.39
CA SER A 505 18.71 -26.64 19.03
C SER A 505 17.41 -26.50 18.24
N LEU A 506 17.11 -25.31 17.73
CA LEU A 506 15.92 -25.04 16.92
C LEU A 506 16.00 -25.74 15.55
N ILE A 507 17.18 -25.70 14.92
CA ILE A 507 17.43 -26.42 13.66
C ILE A 507 17.24 -27.93 13.86
N LYS A 508 17.81 -28.50 14.94
CA LYS A 508 17.62 -29.92 15.26
C LYS A 508 16.17 -30.29 15.61
N ALA A 509 15.43 -29.39 16.25
CA ALA A 509 14.01 -29.62 16.54
C ALA A 509 13.16 -29.59 15.26
N GLY A 510 13.49 -28.71 14.30
CA GLY A 510 12.86 -28.67 12.98
C GLY A 510 13.20 -29.90 12.11
N GLU A 511 14.41 -30.44 12.23
CA GLU A 511 14.83 -31.69 11.55
C GLU A 511 14.21 -32.95 12.16
N ALA A 512 13.69 -32.88 13.40
CA ALA A 512 13.08 -33.99 14.13
C ALA A 512 11.55 -34.08 13.99
N MET A 513 10.91 -33.14 13.28
CA MET A 513 9.50 -33.31 12.91
C MET A 513 9.36 -34.51 11.97
N PRO A 514 8.35 -35.39 12.17
CA PRO A 514 8.15 -36.53 11.29
C PRO A 514 7.98 -36.01 9.86
N LYS A 515 8.77 -36.55 8.93
CA LYS A 515 8.48 -36.45 7.51
C LYS A 515 7.16 -37.19 7.28
N SER A 516 6.03 -36.51 7.43
CA SER A 516 4.74 -37.02 6.97
C SER A 516 4.76 -36.95 5.45
N GLY A 517 5.26 -38.02 4.85
CA GLY A 517 4.74 -38.44 3.57
C GLY A 517 3.39 -39.07 3.83
N GLU A 518 2.33 -38.37 3.43
CA GLU A 518 1.12 -38.85 2.75
C GLU A 518 0.31 -37.64 2.31
#